data_AF-A0A834ZXD7-F1
#
_entry.id   AF-A0A834ZXD7-F1
#
_cell.length_a   1.000
_cell.length_b   1.000
_cell.length_c   1.000
_cell.angle_alpha   90.00
_cell.angle_beta   90.00
_cell.angle_gamma   90.00
#
_symmetry.space_group_name_H-M   'P 1'
#
loop_
_entity.id
_entity.type
_entity.pdbx_description
1 polymer ?
#
loop_
_entity_poly.entity_id
_entity_poly.type
_entity_poly.pdbx_seq_one_letter_code
_entity_poly.pdbx_strand_id
1 'polypeptide(L)'
;MKPATVRFNVQHGTAVGSEEIVRCRSRDHCDIYGLCGANGNCDLDEAPICQCLKGFKPKSPKNWSTTNWLGGCIRKVPLNCEKGDKFVKYTELKLPDTTHALANKSMISLKECKRDGCAMWFGDLIDLRQISGAGQDLYIRMAASESGMPLRYWALLSPPESMEGTHESSLTWLEGGNGRL
;
A
#
# COMPACT_ATOMS: atom_id res chain seq x y z
N MET A 1 3.19 16.60 31.63
CA MET A 1 3.62 15.57 32.62
C MET A 1 5.11 15.70 32.82
N LYS A 2 5.59 15.76 34.06
CA LYS A 2 7.02 15.93 34.38
C LYS A 2 7.75 14.58 34.20
N PRO A 3 9.00 14.56 33.70
CA PRO A 3 9.77 13.32 33.62
C PRO A 3 10.26 12.88 35.02
N ALA A 4 10.33 11.57 35.23
CA ALA A 4 10.87 10.97 36.45
C ALA A 4 12.39 11.12 36.52
N THR A 5 12.91 11.44 37.71
CA THR A 5 14.35 11.47 37.99
C THR A 5 14.89 10.04 38.04
N VAL A 6 15.80 9.68 37.14
CA VAL A 6 16.54 8.41 37.20
C VAL A 6 17.81 8.62 38.00
N ARG A 7 17.98 7.90 39.11
CA ARG A 7 19.26 7.80 39.82
C ARG A 7 19.98 6.55 39.34
N PHE A 8 21.14 6.73 38.71
CA PHE A 8 22.08 5.63 38.47
C PHE A 8 23.11 5.62 39.59
N ASN A 9 23.37 4.45 40.15
CA ASN A 9 24.50 4.27 41.07
C ASN A 9 25.20 2.97 40.72
N VAL A 10 26.36 3.04 40.07
CA VAL A 10 27.35 1.94 40.10
C VAL A 10 28.74 2.54 39.96
N GLN A 11 29.59 2.27 40.95
CA GLN A 11 31.03 2.52 40.90
C GLN A 11 31.76 1.36 40.21
N HIS A 12 32.82 1.74 39.50
CA HIS A 12 33.89 0.92 38.90
C HIS A 12 33.60 0.21 37.57
N GLY A 13 34.08 0.84 36.48
CA GLY A 13 34.57 0.12 35.30
C GLY A 13 33.89 0.44 33.98
N THR A 14 33.97 1.69 33.52
CA THR A 14 33.80 2.19 32.15
C THR A 14 32.76 1.51 31.23
N ALA A 15 31.63 2.20 31.01
CA ALA A 15 30.86 2.09 29.77
C ALA A 15 30.76 3.49 29.14
N VAL A 16 31.46 3.71 28.04
CA VAL A 16 31.18 4.81 27.11
C VAL A 16 29.94 4.39 26.33
N GLY A 17 28.80 5.02 26.60
CA GLY A 17 27.55 4.79 25.88
C GLY A 17 26.90 6.13 25.57
N SER A 18 26.73 6.42 24.28
CA SER A 18 25.85 7.51 23.83
C SER A 18 24.42 7.17 24.23
N GLU A 19 23.77 8.05 25.01
CA GLU A 19 22.35 7.95 25.30
C GLU A 19 21.55 8.10 24.00
N GLU A 20 21.10 7.00 23.41
CA GLU A 20 20.00 7.07 22.43
C GLU A 20 18.69 7.22 23.21
N ILE A 21 18.10 8.42 23.15
CA ILE A 21 16.74 8.66 23.64
C ILE A 21 15.79 7.79 22.80
N VAL A 22 15.37 6.64 23.34
CA VAL A 22 14.26 5.86 22.77
C VAL A 22 12.98 6.67 22.94
N ARG A 23 12.64 7.52 21.96
CA ARG A 23 11.36 8.26 21.96
C ARG A 23 10.24 7.27 21.65
N CYS A 24 9.42 6.97 22.66
CA CYS A 24 8.08 6.46 22.40
C CYS A 24 7.31 7.56 21.62
N ARG A 25 6.81 7.21 20.43
CA ARG A 25 5.96 8.09 19.63
C ARG A 25 4.76 8.54 20.48
N SER A 26 4.43 9.83 20.44
CA SER A 26 3.20 10.37 21.04
C SER A 26 2.00 9.67 20.39
N ARG A 27 1.10 9.12 21.21
CA ARG A 27 -0.15 8.56 20.68
C ARG A 27 -0.99 9.65 20.03
N ASP A 28 -1.54 9.35 18.87
CA ASP A 28 -2.45 10.22 18.13
C ASP A 28 -3.74 9.46 17.72
N HIS A 29 -4.65 10.13 17.03
CA HIS A 29 -5.95 9.54 16.67
C HIS A 29 -5.80 8.30 15.78
N CYS A 30 -4.81 8.26 14.90
CA CYS A 30 -4.55 7.13 14.02
C CYS A 30 -3.88 5.94 14.72
N ASP A 31 -3.54 6.06 16.01
CA ASP A 31 -3.11 4.91 16.82
C ASP A 31 -4.29 4.13 17.41
N ILE A 32 -5.52 4.61 17.23
CA ILE A 32 -6.73 3.84 17.55
C ILE A 32 -6.89 2.73 16.50
N TYR A 33 -6.75 1.48 16.95
CA TYR A 33 -6.84 0.31 16.08
C TYR A 33 -8.12 0.32 15.23
N GLY A 34 -7.96 0.25 13.91
CA GLY A 34 -9.09 0.13 12.99
C GLY A 34 -10.01 1.35 12.92
N LEU A 35 -9.54 2.55 13.31
CA LEU A 35 -10.34 3.79 13.31
C LEU A 35 -11.09 4.03 12.00
N CYS A 36 -10.42 3.83 10.85
CA CYS A 36 -10.98 4.07 9.53
C CYS A 36 -11.72 2.86 8.93
N GLY A 37 -11.86 1.77 9.69
CA GLY A 37 -12.48 0.53 9.24
C GLY A 37 -11.71 -0.18 8.12
N ALA A 38 -12.36 -1.18 7.51
CA ALA A 38 -11.81 -1.96 6.41
C ALA A 38 -11.51 -1.08 5.18
N ASN A 39 -10.35 -1.28 4.56
CA ASN A 39 -9.89 -0.59 3.34
C ASN A 39 -9.90 0.95 3.43
N GLY A 40 -9.88 1.49 4.66
CA GLY A 40 -9.70 2.91 4.95
C GLY A 40 -8.28 3.17 5.43
N ASN A 41 -7.69 4.29 4.99
CA ASN A 41 -6.40 4.79 5.44
C ASN A 41 -6.60 5.94 6.43
N CYS A 42 -5.85 5.92 7.52
CA CYS A 42 -5.79 7.03 8.47
C CYS A 42 -4.62 7.96 8.18
N ASP A 43 -4.89 9.22 7.91
CA ASP A 43 -3.88 10.25 7.64
C ASP A 43 -4.18 11.49 8.49
N LEU A 44 -3.20 11.95 9.27
CA LEU A 44 -3.35 13.11 10.13
C LEU A 44 -3.25 14.43 9.36
N ASP A 45 -2.65 14.41 8.17
CA ASP A 45 -2.45 15.59 7.35
C ASP A 45 -3.68 15.88 6.47
N GLU A 46 -4.70 15.02 6.51
CA GLU A 46 -5.90 15.07 5.69
C GLU A 46 -7.17 15.44 6.48
N ALA A 47 -8.10 16.10 5.82
CA ALA A 47 -9.42 16.44 6.36
C ALA A 47 -10.53 16.01 5.38
N PRO A 48 -11.25 14.90 5.64
CA PRO A 48 -11.27 14.11 6.88
C PRO A 48 -10.05 13.18 7.05
N ILE A 49 -9.70 12.89 8.31
CA ILE A 49 -8.54 12.03 8.67
C ILE A 49 -8.64 10.58 8.17
N CYS A 50 -9.85 10.12 7.84
CA CYS A 50 -10.07 8.80 7.26
C CYS A 50 -10.49 8.94 5.81
N GLN A 51 -9.73 8.29 4.93
CA GLN A 51 -10.00 8.25 3.49
C GLN A 51 -10.09 6.81 3.00
N CYS A 52 -10.99 6.55 2.05
CA CYS A 52 -10.99 5.27 1.36
C CYS A 52 -9.78 5.18 0.43
N LEU A 53 -9.19 3.98 0.35
CA LEU A 53 -8.18 3.69 -0.67
C LEU A 53 -8.73 3.93 -2.08
N LYS A 54 -7.83 4.19 -3.04
CA LYS A 54 -8.18 4.38 -4.45
C LYS A 54 -8.92 3.13 -4.96
N GLY A 55 -9.98 3.33 -5.75
CA GLY A 55 -10.86 2.24 -6.20
C GLY A 55 -11.86 1.75 -5.15
N PHE A 56 -11.89 2.37 -3.96
CA PHE A 56 -12.88 2.07 -2.92
C PHE A 56 -13.79 3.28 -2.66
N LYS A 57 -14.98 2.99 -2.14
CA LYS A 57 -15.97 3.98 -1.71
C LYS A 57 -16.47 3.62 -0.30
N PRO A 58 -16.97 4.59 0.48
CA PRO A 58 -17.52 4.31 1.79
C PRO A 58 -18.65 3.28 1.71
N LYS A 59 -18.67 2.31 2.63
CA LYS A 59 -19.76 1.34 2.74
C LYS A 59 -21.10 2.03 3.03
N SER A 60 -21.07 3.07 3.86
CA SER A 60 -22.20 3.94 4.15
C SER A 60 -21.77 5.41 4.00
N PRO A 61 -22.13 6.08 2.90
CA PRO A 61 -21.81 7.49 2.71
C PRO A 61 -22.33 8.38 3.84
N LYS A 62 -23.54 8.09 4.35
CA LYS A 62 -24.15 8.82 5.46
C LYS A 62 -23.28 8.78 6.72
N ASN A 63 -22.82 7.60 7.12
CA ASN A 63 -21.97 7.45 8.31
C ASN A 63 -20.60 8.11 8.09
N TRP A 64 -20.04 7.98 6.88
CA TRP A 64 -18.74 8.55 6.54
C TRP A 64 -18.74 10.08 6.64
N SER A 65 -19.82 10.73 6.21
CA SER A 65 -19.99 12.18 6.31
C SER A 65 -20.21 12.67 7.75
N THR A 66 -20.63 11.81 8.68
CA THR A 66 -20.83 12.14 10.10
C THR A 66 -19.68 11.60 10.98
N THR A 67 -18.46 11.51 10.44
CA THR A 67 -17.25 11.05 11.15
C THR A 67 -17.37 9.65 11.77
N ASN A 68 -18.25 8.79 11.26
CA ASN A 68 -18.33 7.38 11.65
C ASN A 68 -17.79 6.50 10.51
N TRP A 69 -16.50 6.19 10.60
CA TRP A 69 -15.76 5.44 9.58
C TRP A 69 -15.69 3.94 9.84
N LEU A 70 -16.26 3.45 10.95
CA LEU A 70 -16.18 2.05 11.38
C LEU A 70 -16.69 1.05 10.34
N GLY A 71 -17.63 1.49 9.49
CA GLY A 71 -18.16 0.68 8.39
C GLY A 71 -17.16 0.44 7.25
N GLY A 72 -16.05 1.17 7.22
CA GLY A 72 -15.00 1.07 6.22
C GLY A 72 -15.46 1.38 4.79
N CYS A 73 -14.69 0.84 3.85
CA CYS A 73 -14.80 1.07 2.44
C CYS A 73 -14.92 -0.26 1.68
N ILE A 74 -15.73 -0.23 0.62
CA ILE A 74 -15.95 -1.34 -0.30
C ILE A 74 -15.42 -0.99 -1.68
N ARG A 75 -15.04 -2.00 -2.46
CA ARG A 75 -14.60 -1.79 -3.85
C ARG A 75 -15.70 -1.13 -4.68
N LYS A 76 -15.31 -0.20 -5.54
CA LYS A 76 -16.19 0.39 -6.55
C LYS A 76 -16.44 -0.61 -7.67
N VAL A 77 -15.38 -1.26 -8.16
CA VAL A 77 -15.45 -2.31 -9.18
C VAL A 77 -14.96 -3.65 -8.62
N PRO A 78 -15.72 -4.76 -8.80
CA PRO A 78 -15.25 -6.10 -8.45
C PRO A 78 -13.98 -6.47 -9.22
N LEU A 79 -13.09 -7.22 -8.57
CA LEU A 79 -11.90 -7.76 -9.23
C LEU A 79 -12.29 -8.80 -10.27
N ASN A 80 -11.55 -8.85 -11.38
CA ASN A 80 -11.73 -9.85 -12.41
C ASN A 80 -10.37 -10.28 -12.96
N CYS A 81 -9.98 -11.50 -12.62
CA CYS A 81 -8.69 -12.08 -12.99
C CYS A 81 -8.50 -12.18 -14.51
N GLU A 82 -9.56 -12.45 -15.27
CA GLU A 82 -9.51 -12.64 -16.72
C GLU A 82 -9.26 -11.32 -17.46
N LYS A 83 -9.77 -10.21 -16.91
CA LYS A 83 -9.61 -8.87 -17.51
C LYS A 83 -8.29 -8.19 -17.13
N GLY A 84 -7.44 -8.89 -16.38
CA GLY A 84 -6.19 -8.37 -15.84
C GLY A 84 -6.44 -7.41 -14.67
N ASP A 85 -6.17 -7.86 -13.46
CA ASP A 85 -6.07 -6.96 -12.31
C ASP A 85 -4.70 -6.30 -12.25
N LYS A 86 -4.62 -5.13 -11.63
CA LYS A 86 -3.37 -4.37 -11.49
C LYS A 86 -3.08 -4.09 -10.02
N PHE A 87 -1.81 -3.89 -9.71
CA PHE A 87 -1.39 -3.48 -8.38
C PHE A 87 -1.05 -1.99 -8.39
N VAL A 88 -1.59 -1.25 -7.43
CA VAL A 88 -1.25 0.15 -7.21
C VAL A 88 -0.43 0.28 -5.95
N LYS A 89 0.70 0.98 -6.10
CA LYS A 89 1.68 1.21 -5.04
C LYS A 89 1.20 2.33 -4.13
N TYR A 90 1.22 2.07 -2.85
CA TYR A 90 1.13 3.03 -1.77
C TYR A 90 2.48 3.07 -1.06
N THR A 91 2.91 4.26 -0.67
CA THR A 91 4.20 4.49 -0.01
C THR A 91 3.96 5.03 1.40
N GLU A 92 4.95 4.88 2.26
CA GLU A 92 4.95 5.50 3.59
C GLU A 92 3.75 5.07 4.47
N LEU A 93 3.34 3.81 4.35
CA LEU A 93 2.24 3.25 5.12
C LEU A 93 2.73 2.45 6.33
N LYS A 94 1.97 2.52 7.41
CA LYS A 94 1.85 1.41 8.36
C LYS A 94 1.16 0.25 7.64
N LEU A 95 1.82 -0.90 7.59
CA LEU A 95 1.23 -2.09 6.98
C LEU A 95 0.01 -2.58 7.79
N PRO A 96 -0.98 -3.20 7.12
CA PRO A 96 -2.20 -3.63 7.77
C PRO A 96 -1.94 -4.81 8.71
N ASP A 97 -2.89 -5.03 9.62
CA ASP A 97 -2.88 -6.18 10.52
C ASP A 97 -2.63 -7.49 9.76
N THR A 98 -1.74 -8.33 10.30
CA THR A 98 -1.33 -9.61 9.70
C THR A 98 -2.23 -10.78 10.08
N THR A 99 -3.30 -10.57 10.85
CA THR A 99 -4.28 -11.60 11.24
C THR A 99 -4.87 -12.34 10.02
N HIS A 100 -4.98 -11.66 8.88
CA HIS A 100 -5.40 -12.25 7.59
C HIS A 100 -4.29 -12.26 6.53
N ALA A 101 -3.04 -12.00 6.94
CA ALA A 101 -1.89 -12.16 6.06
C ALA A 101 -1.56 -13.66 5.96
N LEU A 102 -1.72 -14.23 4.77
CA LEU A 102 -1.18 -15.54 4.48
C LEU A 102 0.25 -15.36 3.97
N ALA A 103 1.22 -15.85 4.73
CA ALA A 103 2.53 -16.21 4.18
C ALA A 103 2.38 -17.53 3.40
N ASN A 104 1.54 -17.56 2.35
CA ASN A 104 1.37 -18.77 1.57
C ASN A 104 2.60 -18.96 0.67
N LYS A 105 3.47 -19.83 1.14
CA LYS A 105 4.70 -20.31 0.50
C LYS A 105 4.51 -20.81 -0.94
N SER A 106 3.29 -21.06 -1.42
CA SER A 106 3.06 -21.73 -2.71
C SER A 106 2.75 -20.83 -3.92
N MET A 107 2.54 -19.51 -3.77
CA MET A 107 2.09 -18.65 -4.89
C MET A 107 3.05 -17.52 -5.31
N ILE A 108 3.99 -17.14 -4.46
CA ILE A 108 5.17 -16.37 -4.85
C ILE A 108 6.27 -17.38 -5.17
N SER A 109 7.09 -17.17 -6.20
CA SER A 109 8.32 -17.94 -6.40
C SER A 109 9.02 -18.08 -5.05
N LEU A 110 8.99 -19.30 -4.51
CA LEU A 110 9.42 -19.61 -3.15
C LEU A 110 10.90 -19.23 -2.94
N LYS A 111 11.63 -18.98 -4.03
CA LYS A 111 13.00 -18.48 -4.08
C LYS A 111 13.12 -16.98 -3.79
N GLU A 112 12.22 -16.13 -4.29
CA GLU A 112 12.25 -14.67 -4.05
C GLU A 112 11.75 -14.32 -2.65
N CYS A 113 10.65 -14.95 -2.20
CA CYS A 113 10.14 -14.74 -0.84
C CYS A 113 11.11 -15.21 0.25
N LYS A 114 11.93 -16.24 -0.04
CA LYS A 114 12.96 -16.71 0.90
C LYS A 114 14.13 -15.74 1.07
N ARG A 115 14.39 -14.87 0.09
CA ARG A 115 15.53 -13.94 0.14
C ARG A 115 15.17 -12.63 0.84
N ASP A 116 14.02 -12.04 0.50
CA ASP A 116 13.66 -10.68 0.96
C ASP A 116 12.45 -10.64 1.90
N GLY A 117 11.79 -11.78 2.14
CA GLY A 117 10.54 -11.86 2.92
C GLY A 117 9.34 -11.31 2.15
N CYS A 118 8.21 -11.99 2.19
CA CYS A 118 6.96 -11.48 1.60
C CYS A 118 5.80 -11.69 2.56
N ALA A 119 4.86 -10.75 2.51
CA ALA A 119 3.56 -10.87 3.15
C ALA A 119 2.48 -10.58 2.09
N MET A 120 1.43 -11.38 2.09
CA MET A 120 0.26 -11.19 1.24
C MET A 120 -0.97 -11.18 2.13
N TRP A 121 -1.85 -10.21 1.90
CA TRP A 121 -3.12 -10.10 2.61
C TRP A 121 -4.26 -10.58 1.72
N PHE A 122 -5.19 -11.32 2.32
CA PHE A 122 -6.39 -11.77 1.66
C PHE A 122 -7.60 -11.17 2.40
N GLY A 123 -8.52 -10.58 1.64
CA GLY A 123 -9.69 -9.90 2.19
C GLY A 123 -9.44 -8.41 2.48
N ASP A 124 -10.05 -7.93 3.55
CA ASP A 124 -10.05 -6.52 3.93
C ASP A 124 -8.74 -6.12 4.62
N LEU A 125 -8.22 -4.96 4.25
CA LEU A 125 -7.05 -4.37 4.91
C LEU A 125 -7.52 -3.51 6.08
N ILE A 126 -7.06 -3.80 7.29
CA ILE A 126 -7.47 -3.11 8.51
C ILE A 126 -6.25 -2.50 9.17
N ASP A 127 -6.46 -1.36 9.84
CA ASP A 127 -5.44 -0.66 10.64
C ASP A 127 -4.30 -0.04 9.80
N LEU A 128 -4.64 0.40 8.58
CA LEU A 128 -3.76 1.17 7.71
C LEU A 128 -3.66 2.63 8.17
N ARG A 129 -2.45 3.18 8.01
CA ARG A 129 -2.14 4.56 8.37
C ARG A 129 -1.04 5.14 7.48
N GLN A 130 -1.16 6.41 7.11
CA GLN A 130 -0.09 7.21 6.52
C GLN A 130 0.92 7.63 7.60
N ILE A 131 2.20 7.47 7.31
CA ILE A 131 3.30 7.94 8.15
C ILE A 131 4.25 8.77 7.30
N SER A 132 3.95 10.06 7.12
CA SER A 132 4.76 10.97 6.32
C SER A 132 6.27 10.87 6.64
N GLY A 133 7.08 10.56 5.62
CA GLY A 133 8.53 10.41 5.71
C GLY A 133 9.03 9.12 6.39
N ALA A 134 8.16 8.18 6.74
CA ALA A 134 8.52 6.87 7.28
C ALA A 134 7.51 5.78 6.85
N GLY A 135 7.69 4.53 7.27
CA GLY A 135 6.78 3.44 6.89
C GLY A 135 7.23 2.65 5.67
N GLN A 136 6.30 1.91 5.07
CA GLN A 136 6.61 0.85 4.09
C GLN A 136 5.71 0.94 2.86
N ASP A 137 6.17 0.32 1.77
CA ASP A 137 5.40 0.21 0.55
C ASP A 137 4.38 -0.93 0.64
N LEU A 138 3.15 -0.68 0.18
CA LEU A 138 2.09 -1.67 0.04
C LEU A 138 1.50 -1.62 -1.36
N TYR A 139 1.36 -2.79 -2.00
CA TYR A 139 0.78 -2.92 -3.33
C TYR A 139 -0.64 -3.47 -3.22
N ILE A 140 -1.63 -2.68 -3.61
CA ILE A 140 -3.05 -3.04 -3.48
C ILE A 140 -3.61 -3.43 -4.83
N ARG A 141 -4.17 -4.64 -4.91
CA ARG A 141 -4.82 -5.16 -6.12
C ARG A 141 -6.10 -4.39 -6.44
N MET A 142 -6.26 -3.96 -7.69
CA MET A 142 -7.36 -3.17 -8.23
C MET A 142 -7.78 -3.67 -9.61
N ALA A 143 -9.03 -3.42 -9.98
CA ALA A 143 -9.49 -3.63 -11.36
C ALA A 143 -8.71 -2.72 -12.32
N ALA A 144 -8.33 -3.21 -13.50
CA ALA A 144 -7.57 -2.42 -14.48
C ALA A 144 -8.25 -1.10 -14.86
N SER A 145 -9.59 -1.05 -14.88
CA SER A 145 -10.35 0.17 -15.16
C SER A 145 -10.19 1.26 -14.09
N GLU A 146 -9.79 0.90 -12.87
CA GLU A 146 -9.66 1.83 -11.74
C GLU A 146 -8.21 2.21 -11.42
N SER A 147 -7.22 1.59 -12.08
CA SER A 147 -5.82 1.90 -11.83
C SER A 147 -5.43 3.33 -12.24
N GLY A 148 -6.23 3.97 -13.10
CA GLY A 148 -5.99 5.32 -13.63
C GLY A 148 -4.93 5.35 -14.73
N MET A 149 -4.57 4.19 -15.30
CA MET A 149 -3.71 4.12 -16.48
C MET A 149 -4.58 4.15 -17.75
N PRO A 150 -4.37 5.09 -18.68
CA PRO A 150 -5.10 5.10 -19.93
C PRO A 150 -4.88 3.81 -20.71
N LEU A 151 -5.90 3.36 -21.45
CA LEU A 151 -5.83 2.20 -22.36
C LEU A 151 -4.76 2.33 -23.46
N ARG A 152 -3.99 3.42 -23.55
CA ARG A 152 -2.87 3.56 -24.49
C ARG A 152 -1.50 3.34 -23.83
N TYR A 153 -1.39 3.63 -22.53
CA TYR A 153 -0.13 3.46 -21.79
C TYR A 153 0.18 2.00 -21.45
N TRP A 154 -0.82 1.10 -21.39
CA TRP A 154 -0.57 -0.32 -21.14
C TRP A 154 0.07 -1.05 -22.32
N ALA A 155 -0.18 -0.63 -23.56
CA ALA A 155 0.46 -1.22 -24.75
C ALA A 155 1.99 -0.99 -24.77
N LEU A 156 2.48 -0.01 -24.00
CA LEU A 156 3.90 0.35 -23.90
C LEU A 156 4.57 -0.16 -22.62
N LEU A 157 3.80 -0.60 -21.62
CA LEU A 157 4.29 -1.01 -20.29
C LEU A 157 4.01 -2.47 -19.96
N SER A 158 3.50 -3.27 -20.91
CA SER A 158 3.59 -4.73 -20.79
C SER A 158 5.05 -5.09 -20.49
N PRO A 159 5.36 -5.78 -19.38
CA PRO A 159 6.64 -6.47 -19.26
C PRO A 159 6.80 -7.35 -20.50
N PRO A 160 8.01 -7.51 -21.06
CA PRO A 160 8.21 -8.54 -22.06
C PRO A 160 7.73 -9.86 -21.45
N GLU A 161 6.61 -10.38 -21.97
CA GLU A 161 6.21 -11.75 -21.74
C GLU A 161 7.42 -12.60 -22.09
N SER A 162 7.81 -13.41 -21.12
CA SER A 162 8.73 -14.54 -21.23
C SER A 162 8.89 -14.99 -22.68
N MET A 163 10.12 -14.84 -23.18
CA MET A 163 10.55 -15.45 -24.44
C MET A 163 10.25 -16.95 -24.43
N GLU A 164 9.21 -17.35 -25.15
CA GLU A 164 9.14 -18.63 -25.82
C GLU A 164 8.70 -18.39 -27.26
N GLY A 165 9.60 -18.68 -28.21
CA GLY A 165 9.24 -19.30 -29.49
C GLY A 165 8.63 -18.41 -30.58
N THR A 166 9.50 -17.91 -31.44
CA THR A 166 9.38 -17.91 -32.91
C THR A 166 7.97 -17.82 -33.53
N HIS A 167 7.62 -16.63 -34.04
CA HIS A 167 7.16 -16.54 -35.43
C HIS A 167 7.40 -15.14 -36.00
N GLU A 168 7.95 -15.16 -37.20
CA GLU A 168 8.26 -14.03 -38.06
C GLU A 168 6.96 -13.33 -38.51
N SER A 169 6.89 -12.01 -38.31
CA SER A 169 6.01 -11.15 -39.10
C SER A 169 6.72 -9.81 -39.32
N SER A 170 7.28 -9.70 -40.52
CA SER A 170 7.87 -8.50 -41.12
C SER A 170 6.88 -7.32 -41.07
N LEU A 171 7.27 -6.22 -40.41
CA LEU A 171 6.60 -4.93 -40.54
C LEU A 171 7.36 -4.14 -41.61
N THR A 172 6.79 -4.06 -42.81
CA THR A 172 7.26 -3.16 -43.87
C THR A 172 6.76 -1.74 -43.62
N TRP A 173 7.68 -0.78 -43.79
CA TRP A 173 7.48 0.66 -43.66
C TRP A 173 6.48 1.20 -44.68
N LEU A 174 5.53 2.04 -44.25
CA LEU A 174 4.87 3.02 -45.12
C LEU A 174 5.39 4.41 -44.74
N GLU A 175 6.30 4.94 -45.56
CA GLU A 175 6.68 6.35 -45.55
C GLU A 175 5.68 7.19 -46.37
N GLY A 176 5.50 8.46 -45.94
CA GLY A 176 4.93 9.56 -46.74
C GLY A 176 3.50 9.92 -46.34
N GLY A 177 3.13 11.16 -46.06
CA GLY A 177 3.84 12.42 -46.17
C GLY A 177 2.96 13.58 -45.65
N ASN A 178 3.62 14.67 -45.29
CA ASN A 178 3.10 15.93 -44.78
C ASN A 178 2.31 16.71 -45.86
N GLY A 179 1.24 17.42 -45.49
CA GLY A 179 0.52 18.30 -46.43
C GLY A 179 -0.71 19.01 -45.85
N ARG A 180 -0.50 20.26 -45.43
CA ARG A 180 -1.55 21.29 -45.23
C ARG A 180 -2.46 21.43 -46.46
N LEU A 181 -3.76 21.58 -46.21
CA LEU A 181 -4.59 22.74 -46.57
C LEU A 181 -5.82 22.76 -45.66
#